data_AF-A0A1F7ZU75-F1
#
_entry.id   AF-A0A1F7ZU75-F1
#
_cell.length_a   1.000
_cell.length_b   1.000
_cell.length_c   1.000
_cell.angle_alpha   90.00
_cell.angle_beta   90.00
_cell.angle_gamma   90.00
#
_symmetry.space_group_name_H-M   'P 1'
#
loop_
_entity.id
_entity.type
_entity.pdbx_description
1 polymer ?
#
loop_
_entity_poly.entity_id
_entity_poly.type
_entity_poly.pdbx_seq_one_letter_code
_entity_poly.pdbx_strand_id
1 'polypeptide(L)'
;MVHQEVRYLHPYASETSPQEERYRISTLDYLMGLCYTHLAIFFRLDDGSKPKAAAVLKKGLERILRKVGHLCGTIEKWLDAASDADRLPSLNDMENSSFAGITLGDFKHWSIDPMA
;
A
#
# COMPACT_ATOMS: atom_id res chain seq x y z
N MET A 1 15.33 -0.41 -20.33
CA MET A 1 15.14 -1.22 -19.10
C MET A 1 14.74 -0.25 -18.00
N VAL A 2 13.62 -0.50 -17.33
CA VAL A 2 13.13 0.35 -16.23
C VAL A 2 13.98 0.05 -14.99
N HIS A 3 14.64 1.08 -14.43
CA HIS A 3 15.43 0.92 -13.22
C HIS A 3 14.51 0.89 -12.00
N GLN A 4 14.17 -0.31 -11.53
CA GLN A 4 13.36 -0.51 -10.33
C GLN A 4 14.26 -0.51 -9.10
N GLU A 5 14.06 0.44 -8.18
CA GLU A 5 14.73 0.48 -6.88
C GLU A 5 13.73 0.15 -5.78
N VAL A 6 13.93 -0.98 -5.09
CA VAL A 6 13.08 -1.41 -3.97
C VAL A 6 13.67 -0.86 -2.67
N ARG A 7 12.86 -0.14 -1.89
CA ARG A 7 13.26 0.43 -0.59
C ARG A 7 12.33 -0.07 0.51
N TYR A 8 12.91 -0.74 1.50
CA TYR A 8 12.21 -1.10 2.73
C TYR A 8 12.10 0.14 3.62
N LEU A 9 10.86 0.46 4.01
CA LEU A 9 10.51 1.61 4.84
C LEU A 9 9.98 1.10 6.17
N HIS A 10 10.30 1.80 7.25
CA HIS A 10 9.78 1.53 8.57
C HIS A 10 9.21 2.82 9.17
N PRO A 11 8.17 2.72 10.03
CA PRO A 11 7.70 3.86 10.78
C PRO A 11 8.85 4.52 11.56
N TYR A 12 8.87 5.84 11.57
CA TYR A 12 9.85 6.59 12.31
C TYR A 12 9.79 6.24 13.81
N ALA A 13 10.96 5.97 14.41
CA ALA A 13 11.09 5.55 15.81
C ALA A 13 10.33 4.25 16.16
N SER A 14 10.32 3.28 15.23
CA SER A 14 9.72 1.95 15.42
C SER A 14 10.18 1.24 16.70
N GLU A 15 11.40 1.49 17.17
CA GLU A 15 11.95 0.93 18.43
C GLU A 15 11.12 1.29 19.67
N THR A 16 10.37 2.39 19.62
CA THR A 16 9.52 2.86 20.74
C THR A 16 8.04 2.54 20.55
N SER A 17 7.69 1.88 19.44
CA SER A 17 6.30 1.54 19.13
C SER A 17 5.86 0.31 19.93
N PRO A 18 4.55 0.17 20.24
CA PRO A 18 4.04 -1.04 20.86
C PRO A 18 4.39 -2.27 20.00
N GLN A 19 4.64 -3.39 20.65
CA GLN A 19 5.01 -4.64 19.96
C GLN A 19 3.89 -5.15 19.04
N GLU A 20 2.63 -4.87 19.40
CA GLU A 20 1.46 -5.28 18.64
C GLU A 20 0.36 -4.23 18.78
N GLU A 21 -0.27 -3.88 17.65
CA GLU A 21 -1.42 -2.99 17.60
C GLU A 21 -2.46 -3.61 16.65
N ARG A 22 -3.70 -3.77 17.14
CA ARG A 22 -4.79 -4.36 16.38
C ARG A 22 -5.94 -3.37 16.25
N TYR A 23 -6.44 -3.24 15.03
CA TYR A 23 -7.59 -2.40 14.72
C TYR A 23 -8.74 -3.30 14.29
N ARG A 24 -9.92 -3.10 14.89
CA ARG A 24 -11.13 -3.78 14.43
C ARG A 24 -11.59 -3.12 13.13
N ILE A 25 -11.77 -3.94 12.11
CA ILE A 25 -12.42 -3.54 10.87
C ILE A 25 -13.94 -3.41 11.10
N SER A 26 -14.56 -2.47 10.40
CA SER A 26 -15.99 -2.23 10.44
C SER A 26 -16.75 -3.12 9.47
N THR A 27 -18.08 -3.16 9.59
CA THR A 27 -18.94 -3.88 8.63
C THR A 27 -18.80 -3.34 7.20
N LEU A 28 -18.46 -2.06 7.03
CA LEU A 28 -18.26 -1.45 5.71
C LEU A 28 -17.00 -2.03 5.03
N ASP A 29 -15.96 -2.33 5.80
CA ASP A 29 -14.71 -2.89 5.27
C ASP A 29 -14.91 -4.27 4.63
N TYR A 30 -15.94 -5.04 5.06
CA TYR A 30 -16.32 -6.30 4.41
C TYR A 30 -16.98 -6.12 3.03
N LEU A 31 -17.51 -4.93 2.75
CA LEU A 31 -18.13 -4.60 1.47
C LEU A 31 -17.11 -4.09 0.46
N MET A 32 -15.92 -3.70 0.92
CA MET A 32 -14.81 -3.29 0.07
C MET A 32 -14.23 -4.54 -0.58
N GLY A 33 -14.13 -4.57 -1.92
CA GLY A 33 -13.31 -5.57 -2.59
C GLY A 33 -11.87 -5.44 -2.09
N LEU A 34 -11.15 -6.57 -1.96
CA LEU A 34 -9.72 -6.57 -1.63
C LEU A 34 -8.90 -6.10 -2.83
N CYS A 35 -9.16 -4.88 -3.27
CA CYS A 35 -8.56 -4.28 -4.45
C CYS A 35 -7.54 -3.25 -4.00
N TYR A 36 -6.37 -3.27 -4.62
CA TYR A 36 -5.43 -2.17 -4.47
C TYR A 36 -6.00 -0.90 -5.13
N THR A 37 -5.96 0.21 -4.41
CA THR A 37 -6.26 1.52 -5.01
C THR A 37 -5.00 2.04 -5.68
N HIS A 38 -4.95 1.95 -7.01
CA HIS A 38 -3.82 2.46 -7.79
C HIS A 38 -3.89 3.99 -7.89
N LEU A 39 -2.82 4.67 -7.46
CA LEU A 39 -2.70 6.13 -7.48
C LEU A 39 -1.35 6.54 -8.07
N ALA A 40 -1.35 7.59 -8.88
CA ALA A 40 -0.14 8.20 -9.44
C ALA A 40 -0.19 9.72 -9.25
N ILE A 41 0.93 10.31 -8.82
CA ILE A 41 1.09 11.75 -8.66
C ILE A 41 2.38 12.16 -9.36
N PHE A 42 2.27 13.12 -10.26
CA PHE A 42 3.40 13.60 -11.07
C PHE A 42 3.90 14.95 -10.54
N PHE A 43 5.22 15.07 -10.45
CA PHE A 43 5.90 16.31 -10.05
C PHE A 43 6.89 16.71 -11.14
N ARG A 44 6.84 17.97 -11.56
CA ARG A 44 7.84 18.55 -12.45
C ARG A 44 9.07 18.96 -11.62
N LEU A 45 10.23 18.40 -11.94
CA LEU A 45 11.48 18.60 -11.21
C LEU A 45 12.67 18.65 -12.18
N ASP A 46 13.65 19.49 -11.88
CA ASP A 46 14.94 19.44 -12.56
C ASP A 46 15.68 18.14 -12.19
N ASP A 47 16.51 17.63 -13.11
CA ASP A 47 17.22 16.36 -12.93
C ASP A 47 18.10 16.34 -11.67
N GLY A 48 18.77 17.45 -11.36
CA GLY A 48 19.59 17.59 -10.15
C GLY A 48 18.78 17.55 -8.85
N SER A 49 17.47 17.81 -8.91
CA SER A 49 16.58 17.82 -7.74
C SER A 49 15.94 16.46 -7.44
N LYS A 50 15.96 15.51 -8.39
CA LYS A 50 15.34 14.18 -8.24
C LYS A 50 15.88 13.39 -7.03
N PRO A 51 17.20 13.30 -6.78
CA PRO A 51 17.72 12.56 -5.62
C PRO A 51 17.27 13.17 -4.29
N LYS A 52 17.23 14.51 -4.22
CA LYS A 52 16.75 15.25 -3.05
C LYS A 52 15.27 15.01 -2.81
N ALA A 53 14.44 15.07 -3.86
CA ALA A 53 13.00 14.81 -3.77
C ALA A 53 12.73 13.39 -3.25
N ALA A 54 13.41 12.38 -3.79
CA ALA A 54 13.29 10.99 -3.32
C ALA A 54 13.68 10.83 -1.85
N ALA A 55 14.74 11.51 -1.40
CA ALA A 55 15.18 11.49 0.00
C ALA A 55 14.16 12.18 0.94
N VAL A 56 13.58 13.30 0.51
CA VAL A 56 12.55 14.03 1.26
C VAL A 56 11.26 13.21 1.35
N LEU A 57 10.79 12.63 0.25
CA LEU A 57 9.61 11.79 0.22
C LEU A 57 9.77 10.56 1.12
N LYS A 58 10.92 9.89 1.07
CA LYS A 58 11.25 8.78 1.97
C LYS A 58 11.14 9.20 3.44
N LYS A 59 11.84 10.25 3.86
CA LYS A 59 11.82 10.73 5.25
C LYS A 59 10.44 11.22 5.68
N GLY A 60 9.69 11.85 4.79
CA GLY A 60 8.31 12.29 5.03
C GLY A 60 7.39 11.10 5.26
N LEU A 61 7.50 10.08 4.42
CA LEU A 61 6.69 8.87 4.51
C LEU A 61 6.96 8.09 5.80
N GLU A 62 8.21 7.90 6.21
CA GLU A 62 8.55 7.25 7.49
C GLU A 62 7.87 7.93 8.69
N ARG A 63 7.80 9.28 8.68
CA ARG A 63 7.12 10.05 9.73
C ARG A 63 5.60 9.94 9.68
N ILE A 64 5.03 9.89 8.47
CA ILE A 64 3.58 9.72 8.30
C ILE A 64 3.18 8.31 8.75
N LEU A 65 3.91 7.28 8.36
CA LEU A 65 3.66 5.89 8.74
C LEU A 65 3.61 5.70 10.26
N ARG A 66 4.37 6.46 11.04
CA ARG A 66 4.25 6.47 12.51
C ARG A 66 2.83 6.85 12.99
N LYS A 67 2.15 7.77 12.31
CA LYS A 67 0.78 8.20 12.65
C LYS A 67 -0.28 7.25 12.11
N VAL A 68 0.00 6.58 10.99
CA VAL A 68 -0.91 5.64 10.33
C VAL A 68 -0.34 4.22 10.38
N GLY A 69 0.04 3.77 11.58
CA GLY A 69 0.75 2.50 11.80
C GLY A 69 0.01 1.28 11.25
N HIS A 70 -1.33 1.32 11.22
CA HIS A 70 -2.17 0.29 10.63
C HIS A 70 -1.86 -0.01 9.15
N LEU A 71 -1.33 0.96 8.39
CA LEU A 71 -0.92 0.74 6.98
C LEU A 71 0.35 -0.10 6.83
N CYS A 72 1.13 -0.28 7.90
CA CYS A 72 2.29 -1.16 7.92
C CYS A 72 1.97 -2.57 8.44
N GLY A 73 0.72 -2.82 8.83
CA GLY A 73 0.27 -4.12 9.33
C GLY A 73 -0.22 -5.06 8.25
N THR A 74 -0.63 -6.25 8.68
CA THR A 74 -1.31 -7.25 7.85
C THR A 74 -2.79 -7.30 8.22
N ILE A 75 -3.64 -7.51 7.23
CA ILE A 75 -5.07 -7.76 7.46
C ILE A 75 -5.21 -9.24 7.81
N GLU A 76 -5.77 -9.54 8.98
CA GLU A 76 -6.04 -10.90 9.42
C GLU A 76 -7.55 -11.14 9.50
N LYS A 77 -7.98 -12.32 9.06
CA LYS A 77 -9.37 -12.74 9.19
C LYS A 77 -9.66 -13.08 10.65
N TRP A 78 -10.64 -12.38 11.22
CA TRP A 78 -11.15 -12.72 12.55
C TRP A 78 -12.23 -13.81 12.43
N LEU A 79 -12.10 -14.87 13.22
CA LEU A 79 -13.10 -15.93 13.34
C LEU A 79 -13.75 -15.81 14.72
N ASP A 80 -15.09 -15.68 14.76
CA ASP A 80 -15.83 -15.69 16.02
C ASP A 80 -15.83 -17.10 16.65
N ALA A 81 -15.83 -18.16 15.82
CA ALA A 81 -15.58 -19.53 16.22
C ALA A 81 -14.66 -20.26 15.22
N ALA A 82 -13.86 -21.22 15.71
CA ALA A 82 -12.94 -22.01 14.87
C ALA A 82 -13.66 -22.78 13.74
N SER A 83 -14.95 -23.09 13.91
CA SER A 83 -15.79 -23.72 12.90
C SER A 83 -16.12 -22.83 11.70
N ASP A 84 -15.92 -21.51 11.81
CA ASP A 84 -16.25 -20.55 10.74
C ASP A 84 -15.11 -20.39 9.72
N ALA A 85 -13.98 -21.07 9.96
CA ALA A 85 -12.81 -21.04 9.08
C ALA A 85 -13.17 -21.45 7.63
N ASP A 86 -13.95 -22.53 7.49
CA ASP A 86 -14.32 -23.13 6.21
C ASP A 86 -15.53 -22.46 5.53
N ARG A 87 -16.27 -21.61 6.27
CA ARG A 87 -17.51 -20.98 5.78
C ARG A 87 -17.25 -19.69 5.00
N LEU A 88 -16.16 -19.01 5.31
CA LEU A 88 -15.80 -17.71 4.75
C LEU A 88 -14.62 -17.88 3.79
N PRO A 89 -14.60 -17.22 2.63
CA PRO A 89 -13.45 -17.28 1.71
C PRO A 89 -12.17 -16.81 2.42
N SER A 90 -11.02 -17.36 2.02
CA SER A 90 -9.72 -16.88 2.48
C SER A 90 -9.35 -15.57 1.78
N LEU A 91 -8.40 -14.81 2.33
CA LEU A 91 -7.85 -13.62 1.64
C LEU A 91 -7.28 -13.99 0.26
N ASN A 92 -6.66 -15.17 0.13
CA ASN A 92 -6.14 -15.66 -1.14
C ASN A 92 -7.27 -16.00 -2.12
N ASP A 93 -8.38 -16.57 -1.66
CA ASP A 93 -9.56 -16.80 -2.51
C ASP A 93 -10.18 -15.48 -2.95
N MET A 94 -10.20 -14.48 -2.07
CA MET A 94 -10.67 -13.12 -2.36
C MET A 94 -9.74 -12.37 -3.31
N GLU A 95 -8.42 -12.54 -3.21
CA GLU A 95 -7.43 -11.96 -4.14
C GLU A 95 -7.57 -12.58 -5.54
N ASN A 96 -7.77 -13.90 -5.62
CA ASN A 96 -7.96 -14.61 -6.88
C ASN A 96 -9.35 -14.37 -7.51
N SER A 97 -10.35 -13.96 -6.73
CA SER A 97 -11.72 -13.71 -7.19
C SER A 97 -12.09 -12.24 -7.34
N SER A 98 -11.37 -11.32 -6.69
CA SER A 98 -11.61 -9.88 -6.82
C SER A 98 -11.22 -9.41 -8.21
N PHE A 99 -12.10 -8.59 -8.77
CA PHE A 99 -11.93 -7.86 -10.01
C PHE A 99 -10.60 -7.10 -9.96
N ALA A 100 -9.52 -7.74 -10.42
CA ALA A 100 -8.24 -7.09 -10.59
C ALA A 100 -8.52 -5.98 -11.60
N GLY A 101 -8.54 -4.72 -11.13
CA GLY A 101 -8.49 -3.59 -12.03
C GLY A 101 -7.36 -3.84 -13.02
N ILE A 102 -7.56 -3.50 -14.29
CA ILE A 102 -6.56 -3.67 -15.34
C ILE A 102 -5.22 -3.25 -14.75
N THR A 103 -4.29 -4.21 -14.65
CA THR A 103 -2.91 -3.90 -14.26
C THR A 103 -2.49 -2.75 -15.15
N LEU A 104 -1.88 -1.72 -14.57
CA LEU A 104 -1.59 -0.45 -15.26
C LEU A 104 -0.78 -0.64 -16.58
N GLY A 105 -0.38 -1.86 -16.93
CA GLY A 105 0.20 -2.19 -18.22
C GLY A 105 1.58 -1.59 -18.37
N ASP A 106 2.01 -1.41 -19.61
CA ASP A 106 3.23 -0.66 -19.88
C ASP A 106 3.01 0.81 -19.49
N PHE A 107 3.86 1.34 -18.60
CA PHE A 107 3.84 2.75 -18.21
C PHE A 107 3.95 3.70 -19.42
N LYS A 108 4.49 3.25 -20.57
CA LYS A 108 4.46 4.02 -21.82
C LYS A 108 3.04 4.34 -22.32
N HIS A 109 2.05 3.52 -22.00
CA HIS A 109 0.66 3.77 -22.40
C HIS A 109 -0.02 4.85 -21.54
N TRP A 110 0.51 5.12 -20.35
CA TRP A 110 -0.07 6.07 -19.38
C TRP A 110 0.85 7.25 -19.06
N SER A 111 2.05 7.30 -19.65
CA SER A 111 2.90 8.47 -19.61
C SER A 111 2.33 9.53 -20.53
N ILE A 112 1.93 10.67 -19.97
CA ILE A 112 1.64 11.87 -20.74
C ILE A 112 2.95 12.30 -21.40
N ASP A 113 2.92 12.56 -22.71
CA ASP A 113 4.08 13.11 -23.41
C ASP A 113 4.57 14.36 -22.66
N PRO A 114 5.90 14.52 -22.51
CA PRO A 114 6.45 15.70 -21.86
C PRO A 114 5.91 16.94 -22.58
N MET A 115 5.16 17.78 -21.86
CA MET A 115 4.67 19.04 -22.41
C MET A 115 5.88 19.91 -22.74
N ALA A 116 6.03 20.22 -24.03
CA ALA A 116 7.06 21.11 -24.57
C ALA A 116 6.96 22.53 -24.00
#